data_AF-A0A511VEN1-F1
#
_entry.id   AF-A0A511VEN1-F1
#
_cell.length_a   1.000
_cell.length_b   1.000
_cell.length_c   1.000
_cell.angle_alpha   90.00
_cell.angle_beta   90.00
_cell.angle_gamma   90.00
#
_symmetry.space_group_name_H-M   'P 1'
#
loop_
_entity.id
_entity.type
_entity.pdbx_description
1 polymer ?
#
loop_
_entity_poly.entity_id
_entity_poly.type
_entity_poly.pdbx_seq_one_letter_code
_entity_poly.pdbx_strand_id
1 'polypeptide(L)'
;MDIVARLEQLTEAEKKRREKAIELLVELEETLADYLNEIQGCTTHGVNDHLYFRSEYRERDGERIGFHYKDRSEEAYFYELNSIGEVAEMKGPKFWNAIQEIIPWLKEKVEKMEKAQESREKVLSELEKVANHIVV
;
A
#
# COMPACT_ATOMS: atom_id res chain seq x y z
N MET A 1 17.09 36.94 -12.41
CA MET A 1 17.16 35.89 -11.38
C MET A 1 18.13 34.85 -11.87
N ASP A 2 19.15 34.54 -11.08
CA ASP A 2 20.21 33.58 -11.43
C ASP A 2 19.65 32.16 -11.60
N ILE A 3 20.21 31.38 -12.54
CA ILE A 3 19.82 29.99 -12.82
C ILE A 3 20.09 29.12 -11.60
N VAL A 4 21.17 29.38 -10.86
CA VAL A 4 21.51 28.63 -9.64
C VAL A 4 20.40 28.78 -8.59
N ALA A 5 19.98 30.01 -8.30
CA ALA A 5 18.89 30.28 -7.36
C ALA A 5 17.56 29.62 -7.77
N ARG A 6 17.28 29.48 -9.07
CA ARG A 6 16.10 28.76 -9.57
C ARG A 6 16.20 27.26 -9.32
N LEU A 7 17.36 26.66 -9.52
CA LEU A 7 17.58 25.24 -9.24
C LEU A 7 17.50 24.92 -7.75
N GLU A 8 17.99 25.81 -6.89
CA GLU A 8 17.84 25.69 -5.44
C GLU A 8 16.38 25.70 -5.01
N GLN A 9 15.59 26.65 -5.52
CA GLN A 9 14.14 26.71 -5.25
C GLN A 9 13.40 25.45 -5.70
N LEU A 10 13.72 24.92 -6.88
CA LEU A 10 13.13 23.66 -7.37
C LEU A 10 13.49 22.48 -6.47
N THR A 11 14.75 22.42 -6.01
CA THR A 11 15.23 21.36 -5.11
C THR A 11 14.50 21.40 -3.77
N GLU A 12 14.30 22.59 -3.18
CA GLU A 12 13.56 22.75 -1.93
C GLU A 12 12.06 22.42 -2.08
N ALA A 13 11.44 22.81 -3.20
CA ALA A 13 10.07 22.44 -3.50
C ALA A 13 9.90 20.92 -3.68
N GLU A 14 10.90 20.25 -4.25
CA GLU A 14 10.91 18.79 -4.38
C GLU A 14 11.04 18.09 -3.02
N LYS A 15 11.94 18.54 -2.15
CA LYS A 15 12.09 18.00 -0.79
C LYS A 15 10.77 18.07 -0.01
N LYS A 16 10.13 19.24 0.03
CA LYS A 16 8.85 19.43 0.73
C LYS A 16 7.73 18.53 0.19
N ARG A 17 7.65 18.37 -1.14
CA ARG A 17 6.67 17.47 -1.77
C ARG A 17 6.92 16.02 -1.38
N ARG A 18 8.20 15.59 -1.39
CA ARG A 18 8.58 14.23 -0.99
C ARG A 18 8.28 13.97 0.49
N GLU A 19 8.63 14.91 1.37
CA GLU A 19 8.31 14.83 2.81
C GLU A 19 6.81 14.63 3.01
N LYS A 20 5.98 15.46 2.37
CA LYS A 20 4.53 15.32 2.48
C LYS A 20 4.00 14.00 1.92
N ALA A 21 4.56 13.52 0.81
CA ALA A 21 4.18 12.24 0.23
C ALA A 21 4.53 11.06 1.15
N ILE A 22 5.66 11.13 1.87
CA ILE A 22 6.04 10.10 2.85
C ILE A 22 5.12 10.12 4.06
N GLU A 23 4.79 11.29 4.60
CA GLU A 23 3.81 11.39 5.69
C GLU A 23 2.50 10.69 5.32
N LEU A 24 1.95 11.02 4.15
CA LEU A 24 0.72 10.41 3.65
C LEU A 24 0.86 8.91 3.38
N LEU A 25 2.04 8.46 2.92
CA LEU A 25 2.31 7.04 2.70
C LEU A 25 2.30 6.28 4.02
N VAL A 26 2.96 6.80 5.06
CA VAL A 26 2.99 6.16 6.39
C VAL A 26 1.59 6.09 7.00
N GLU A 27 0.81 7.18 6.96
CA GLU A 27 -0.59 7.18 7.41
C GLU A 27 -1.44 6.14 6.67
N LEU A 28 -1.22 5.99 5.37
CA LEU A 28 -1.89 4.99 4.55
C LEU A 28 -1.48 3.57 4.93
N GLU A 29 -0.19 3.32 5.15
CA GLU A 29 0.33 2.01 5.51
C GLU A 29 -0.22 1.52 6.85
N GLU A 30 -0.28 2.40 7.86
CA GLU A 30 -0.91 2.11 9.15
C GLU A 30 -2.40 1.75 9.00
N THR A 31 -3.13 2.54 8.21
CA THR A 31 -4.56 2.31 7.96
C THR A 31 -4.82 0.99 7.22
N LEU A 32 -3.97 0.64 6.26
CA LEU A 32 -4.13 -0.55 5.42
C LEU A 32 -3.77 -1.85 6.15
N ALA A 33 -2.82 -1.81 7.09
CA ALA A 33 -2.31 -3.01 7.74
C ALA A 33 -3.41 -3.79 8.47
N ASP A 34 -4.16 -3.10 9.34
CA ASP A 34 -5.24 -3.70 10.11
C ASP A 34 -6.34 -4.21 9.18
N TYR A 35 -6.77 -3.37 8.24
CA TYR A 35 -7.87 -3.68 7.33
C TYR A 35 -7.58 -4.91 6.45
N LEU A 36 -6.40 -4.97 5.84
CA LEU A 36 -6.07 -6.01 4.87
C LEU A 36 -5.88 -7.36 5.56
N ASN A 37 -5.36 -7.38 6.78
CA ASN A 37 -5.26 -8.59 7.59
C ASN A 37 -6.65 -9.12 7.97
N GLU A 38 -7.56 -8.26 8.41
CA GLU A 38 -8.90 -8.68 8.83
C GLU A 38 -9.75 -9.27 7.68
N ILE A 39 -9.59 -8.76 6.46
CA ILE A 39 -10.53 -9.07 5.37
C ILE A 39 -9.97 -10.05 4.35
N GLN A 40 -8.68 -9.99 4.04
CA GLN A 40 -8.09 -10.82 2.97
C GLN A 40 -7.36 -12.04 3.51
N GLY A 41 -7.03 -12.08 4.82
CA GLY A 41 -6.36 -13.22 5.46
C GLY A 41 -5.00 -13.57 4.84
N CYS A 42 -4.42 -12.64 4.08
CA CYS A 42 -3.10 -12.79 3.47
C CYS A 42 -2.22 -11.62 3.91
N THR A 43 -0.91 -11.89 4.03
CA THR A 43 0.06 -10.92 4.56
C THR A 43 0.75 -10.10 3.47
N THR A 44 0.48 -10.43 2.21
CA THR A 44 1.11 -9.88 1.01
C THR A 44 0.06 -9.54 -0.01
N HIS A 45 0.04 -8.29 -0.46
CA HIS A 45 -0.92 -7.82 -1.45
C HIS A 45 -0.17 -7.21 -2.63
N GLY A 46 -0.21 -7.88 -3.78
CA GLY A 46 0.38 -7.34 -5.00
C GLY A 46 -0.31 -6.05 -5.40
N VAL A 47 0.49 -5.02 -5.66
CA VAL A 47 0.06 -3.79 -6.36
C VAL A 47 0.23 -4.01 -7.86
N ASN A 48 1.40 -4.49 -8.25
CA ASN A 48 1.71 -4.97 -9.58
C ASN A 48 2.88 -5.98 -9.52
N ASP A 49 3.57 -6.17 -10.63
CA ASP A 49 4.65 -7.12 -10.75
C ASP A 49 5.88 -6.80 -9.85
N HIS A 50 6.17 -5.53 -9.63
CA HIS A 50 7.36 -5.07 -8.91
C HIS A 50 7.03 -4.30 -7.63
N LEU A 51 5.76 -4.17 -7.27
CA LEU A 51 5.31 -3.42 -6.11
C LEU A 51 4.27 -4.23 -5.35
N TYR A 52 4.42 -4.31 -4.03
CA TYR A 52 3.46 -4.98 -3.16
C TYR A 52 3.36 -4.27 -1.82
N PHE A 53 2.25 -4.52 -1.13
CA PHE A 53 2.03 -4.13 0.25
C PHE A 53 2.21 -5.33 1.18
N ARG A 54 2.92 -5.13 2.29
CA ARG A 54 3.08 -6.07 3.39
C ARG A 54 2.20 -5.61 4.55
N SER A 55 1.26 -6.43 5.00
CA SER A 55 0.37 -6.10 6.12
C SER A 55 0.85 -6.64 7.48
N GLU A 56 1.89 -7.48 7.50
CA GLU A 56 2.50 -7.99 8.72
C GLU A 56 4.02 -7.97 8.65
N TYR A 57 4.69 -7.76 9.78
CA TYR A 57 6.15 -7.85 9.88
C TYR A 57 6.63 -9.26 9.54
N ARG A 58 7.64 -9.37 8.67
CA ARG A 58 8.25 -10.65 8.30
C ARG A 58 9.74 -10.65 8.63
N GLU A 59 10.07 -11.20 9.79
CA GLU A 59 11.44 -11.26 10.33
C GLU A 59 12.45 -11.90 9.36
N ARG A 60 12.04 -12.96 8.65
CA ARG A 60 12.90 -13.68 7.69
C ARG A 60 13.47 -12.78 6.59
N ASP A 61 12.67 -11.85 6.10
CA ASP A 61 13.01 -11.01 4.95
C ASP A 61 13.42 -9.59 5.41
N GLY A 62 13.35 -9.29 6.70
CA GLY A 62 13.57 -7.94 7.25
C GLY A 62 12.49 -6.94 6.85
N GLU A 63 11.36 -7.41 6.32
CA GLU A 63 10.32 -6.55 5.75
C GLU A 63 9.35 -6.08 6.83
N ARG A 64 9.28 -4.76 7.01
CA ARG A 64 8.25 -4.10 7.83
C ARG A 64 6.93 -3.97 7.08
N ILE A 65 5.89 -3.66 7.84
CA ILE A 65 4.58 -3.33 7.28
C ILE A 65 4.75 -2.11 6.37
N GLY A 66 4.16 -2.14 5.18
CA GLY A 66 4.24 -1.05 4.23
C GLY A 66 4.41 -1.47 2.77
N PHE A 67 4.69 -0.51 1.90
CA PHE A 67 4.92 -0.74 0.47
C PHE A 67 6.38 -1.07 0.17
N HIS A 68 6.58 -2.15 -0.57
CA HIS A 68 7.89 -2.68 -0.94
C HIS A 68 8.02 -2.82 -2.44
N TYR A 69 9.21 -2.51 -2.93
CA TYR A 69 9.56 -2.69 -4.33
C TYR A 69 10.37 -3.99 -4.48
N LYS A 70 10.04 -4.81 -5.47
CA LYS A 70 10.74 -6.03 -5.84
C LYS A 70 11.66 -5.79 -7.03
N ASP A 71 12.93 -6.17 -6.90
CA ASP A 71 13.82 -6.25 -8.06
C ASP A 71 13.50 -7.53 -8.80
N ARG A 72 13.29 -7.42 -10.11
CA ARG A 72 13.14 -8.57 -11.00
C ARG A 72 14.36 -8.77 -11.88
N SER A 73 15.47 -8.07 -11.62
CA SER A 73 16.74 -8.39 -12.27
C SER A 73 17.13 -9.84 -12.02
N GLU A 74 17.76 -10.49 -13.02
CA GLU A 74 18.26 -11.87 -12.90
C GLU A 74 19.23 -12.02 -11.71
N GLU A 75 19.91 -10.94 -11.33
CA GLU A 75 20.84 -10.88 -10.21
C GLU A 75 20.13 -11.03 -8.85
N ALA A 76 18.90 -10.54 -8.71
CA ALA A 76 18.11 -10.67 -7.48
C ALA A 76 17.59 -12.10 -7.24
N TYR A 77 17.41 -12.90 -8.30
CA TYR A 77 17.01 -14.31 -8.19
C TYR A 77 18.05 -15.18 -7.48
N PHE A 78 19.34 -14.80 -7.53
CA PHE A 78 20.41 -15.60 -6.93
C PHE A 78 20.59 -15.40 -5.42
N TYR A 79 20.05 -14.32 -4.85
CA TYR A 79 20.31 -13.96 -3.45
C TYR A 79 19.10 -14.10 -2.50
N GLU A 80 17.97 -14.64 -2.97
CA GLU A 80 16.68 -14.71 -2.23
C GLU A 80 16.14 -13.34 -1.71
N LEU A 81 16.89 -12.26 -1.90
CA LEU A 81 16.53 -10.87 -1.64
C LEU A 81 15.57 -10.39 -2.72
N ASN A 82 14.28 -10.73 -2.53
CA ASN A 82 13.22 -10.39 -3.46
C ASN A 82 12.69 -8.95 -3.28
N SER A 83 13.30 -8.13 -2.43
CA SER A 83 12.94 -6.72 -2.23
C SER A 83 14.15 -5.80 -2.39
N ILE A 84 13.96 -4.71 -3.14
CA ILE A 84 14.89 -3.57 -3.26
C ILE A 84 14.83 -2.70 -2.00
N GLY A 85 13.71 -2.77 -1.27
CA GLY A 85 13.46 -2.00 -0.06
C GLY A 85 12.12 -1.29 -0.10
N GLU A 86 11.89 -0.48 0.91
CA GLU A 86 10.65 0.24 1.12
C GLU A 86 10.49 1.42 0.18
N VAL A 87 9.26 1.65 -0.27
CA VAL A 87 8.95 2.78 -1.15
C VAL A 87 9.36 4.10 -0.50
N ALA A 88 9.14 4.28 0.80
CA ALA A 88 9.52 5.49 1.55
C ALA A 88 11.03 5.82 1.48
N GLU A 89 11.88 4.81 1.27
CA GLU A 89 13.33 4.95 1.18
C GLU A 89 13.84 5.21 -0.24
N MET A 90 12.99 4.99 -1.25
CA MET A 90 13.32 5.25 -2.64
C MET A 90 13.59 6.75 -2.89
N LYS A 91 14.43 7.01 -3.89
CA LYS A 91 14.84 8.37 -4.29
C LYS A 91 14.42 8.69 -5.71
N GLY A 92 14.11 9.96 -5.94
CA GLY A 92 13.87 10.52 -7.27
C GLY A 92 12.71 9.87 -8.01
N PRO A 93 12.82 9.64 -9.34
CA PRO A 93 11.71 9.14 -10.16
C PRO A 93 11.13 7.80 -9.70
N LYS A 94 11.94 6.90 -9.15
CA LYS A 94 11.46 5.58 -8.69
C LYS A 94 10.40 5.72 -7.59
N PHE A 95 10.62 6.63 -6.64
CA PHE A 95 9.65 6.92 -5.58
C PHE A 95 8.32 7.40 -6.17
N TRP A 96 8.37 8.41 -7.06
CA TRP A 96 7.15 8.98 -7.63
C TRP A 96 6.40 8.02 -8.54
N ASN A 97 7.10 7.17 -9.28
CA ASN A 97 6.46 6.12 -10.07
C ASN A 97 5.73 5.12 -9.17
N ALA A 98 6.34 4.70 -8.05
CA ALA A 98 5.67 3.84 -7.08
C ALA A 98 4.40 4.52 -6.51
N ILE A 99 4.48 5.80 -6.11
CA ILE A 99 3.29 6.55 -5.64
C ILE A 99 2.19 6.58 -6.71
N GLN A 100 2.53 6.80 -7.98
CA GLN A 100 1.57 6.81 -9.08
C GLN A 100 0.89 5.45 -9.30
N GLU A 101 1.59 4.35 -9.02
CA GLU A 101 1.06 2.98 -9.12
C GLU A 101 0.21 2.59 -7.89
N ILE A 102 0.54 3.11 -6.70
CA ILE A 102 -0.24 2.87 -5.47
C ILE A 102 -1.63 3.47 -5.58
N ILE A 103 -1.77 4.67 -6.15
CA ILE A 103 -3.06 5.39 -6.22
C ILE A 103 -4.18 4.58 -6.90
N PRO A 104 -4.03 4.05 -8.14
CA PRO A 104 -5.09 3.28 -8.78
C PRO A 104 -5.38 1.97 -8.05
N TRP A 105 -4.36 1.31 -7.52
CA TRP A 105 -4.54 0.10 -6.71
C TRP A 105 -5.33 0.39 -5.43
N LEU A 106 -5.05 1.51 -4.75
CA LEU A 106 -5.79 1.92 -3.57
C LEU A 106 -7.26 2.16 -3.89
N LYS A 107 -7.56 2.83 -5.01
CA LYS A 107 -8.94 3.03 -5.47
C LYS A 107 -9.65 1.70 -5.70
N GLU A 108 -8.99 0.75 -6.37
CA GLU A 108 -9.53 -0.59 -6.58
C GLU A 108 -9.81 -1.30 -5.24
N LYS A 109 -8.92 -1.15 -4.25
CA LYS A 109 -9.14 -1.69 -2.91
C LYS A 109 -10.37 -1.08 -2.28
N VAL A 110 -10.49 0.25 -2.26
CA VAL A 110 -11.66 0.99 -1.74
C VAL A 110 -12.96 0.49 -2.36
N GLU A 111 -13.04 0.41 -3.68
CA GLU A 111 -14.25 -0.09 -4.37
C GLU A 111 -14.60 -1.53 -3.98
N LYS A 112 -13.59 -2.39 -3.80
CA LYS A 112 -13.80 -3.75 -3.31
C LYS A 112 -14.27 -3.78 -1.85
N MET A 113 -13.81 -2.83 -1.02
CA MET A 113 -14.26 -2.70 0.37
C MET A 113 -15.74 -2.36 0.45
N GLU A 114 -16.16 -1.33 -0.31
CA GLU A 114 -17.55 -0.88 -0.34
C GLU A 114 -18.50 -2.03 -0.75
N LYS A 115 -18.14 -2.77 -1.81
CA LYS A 115 -18.90 -3.95 -2.25
C LYS A 115 -18.96 -5.08 -1.22
N ALA A 116 -17.86 -5.31 -0.50
CA ALA A 116 -17.82 -6.32 0.56
C ALA A 116 -18.72 -5.92 1.74
N GLN A 117 -18.74 -4.64 2.10
CA GLN A 117 -19.60 -4.10 3.14
C GLN A 117 -21.10 -4.20 2.77
N GLU A 118 -21.48 -3.82 1.55
CA GLU A 118 -22.86 -3.98 1.06
C GLU A 118 -23.32 -5.45 1.12
N SER A 119 -22.43 -6.37 0.73
CA SER A 119 -22.71 -7.81 0.78
C SER A 119 -22.90 -8.31 2.22
N ARG A 120 -22.07 -7.81 3.17
CA ARG A 120 -22.17 -8.15 4.60
C ARG A 120 -23.49 -7.67 5.20
N GLU A 121 -23.89 -6.43 4.93
CA GLU A 121 -25.15 -5.86 5.41
C GLU A 121 -26.36 -6.67 4.91
N LYS A 122 -26.32 -7.09 3.64
CA LYS A 122 -27.36 -7.96 3.08
C LYS A 122 -27.46 -9.30 3.81
N VAL A 123 -26.32 -9.96 4.09
CA VAL A 123 -26.31 -11.23 4.82
C VAL A 123 -26.82 -11.06 6.24
N LEU A 124 -26.41 -10.00 6.95
CA LEU A 124 -26.89 -9.71 8.30
C LEU A 124 -28.41 -9.51 8.32
N SER A 125 -28.95 -8.75 7.37
CA SER A 125 -30.41 -8.56 7.26
C SER A 125 -31.16 -9.89 7.05
N GLU A 126 -30.63 -10.79 6.21
CA GLU A 126 -31.25 -12.11 6.01
C GLU A 126 -31.14 -13.00 7.27
N LEU A 127 -30.02 -12.96 7.98
CA LEU A 127 -29.86 -13.70 9.24
C LEU A 127 -30.79 -13.18 10.34
N GLU A 128 -30.97 -11.87 10.45
CA GLU A 128 -31.94 -11.26 11.38
C GLU A 128 -33.37 -11.72 11.08
N LYS A 129 -33.76 -11.78 9.79
CA LYS A 129 -35.06 -12.34 9.41
C LYS A 129 -35.17 -13.78 9.88
N VAL A 130 -34.19 -14.63 9.60
CA VAL A 130 -34.22 -16.04 10.01
C VAL A 130 -34.29 -16.18 11.54
N ALA A 131 -33.47 -15.44 12.28
CA ALA A 131 -33.48 -15.45 13.74
C ALA A 131 -34.86 -15.08 14.31
N ASN A 132 -35.51 -14.04 13.76
CA ASN A 132 -36.86 -13.65 14.16
C ASN A 132 -37.93 -14.70 13.85
N HIS A 133 -37.71 -15.60 12.88
CA HIS A 133 -38.63 -16.72 12.60
C HIS A 133 -38.38 -17.95 13.48
N ILE A 134 -37.21 -18.07 14.10
CA ILE A 134 -36.85 -19.18 15.00
C ILE A 134 -37.29 -18.93 16.45
N VAL A 135 -37.43 -17.66 16.85
CA VAL A 135 -37.84 -17.24 18.21
C VAL A 135 -39.37 -17.23 18.39
N VAL A 136 -40.13 -17.88 17.49
CA VAL A 136 -41.59 -18.07 17.57
C VAL A 136 -41.94 -19.48 18.04
#